data_AF-A0AAV9ZB82-F1
#
_entry.id   AF-A0AAV9ZB82-F1
#
_cell.length_a   1.000
_cell.length_b   1.000
_cell.length_c   1.000
_cell.angle_alpha   90.00
_cell.angle_beta   90.00
_cell.angle_gamma   90.00
#
_symmetry.space_group_name_H-M   'P 1'
#
loop_
_entity.id
_entity.type
_entity.pdbx_description
1 polymer ?
#
loop_
_entity_poly.entity_id
_entity_poly.type
_entity_poly.pdbx_seq_one_letter_code
_entity_poly.pdbx_strand_id
1 'polypeptide(L)'
;LSVLSGLRIAQVRAIFSLPSHYGSYTHPLAYIKWFTCFNQPEPATGFYTVHRSSRSQRRNAAVVSVEHIVRTCHLMGKCGKQIDRKWTMDNVIDAATYFYFNPYIDVDTFS
;
A
#
# COMPACT_ATOMS: atom_id res chain seq x y z
N LEU A 1 10.34 19.66 -2.68
CA LEU A 1 9.64 18.62 -1.89
C LEU A 1 9.15 17.56 -2.87
N SER A 2 9.42 16.27 -2.63
CA SER A 2 8.98 15.25 -3.59
C SER A 2 7.46 15.15 -3.60
N VAL A 3 6.86 14.79 -4.74
CA VAL A 3 5.41 14.55 -4.90
C VAL A 3 4.83 13.47 -3.97
N LEU A 4 5.70 12.73 -3.28
CA LEU A 4 5.33 11.69 -2.32
C LEU A 4 5.44 12.15 -0.86
N SER A 5 5.82 13.40 -0.62
CA SER A 5 5.89 13.94 0.74
C SER A 5 4.51 13.91 1.39
N GLY A 6 4.42 13.34 2.59
CA GLY A 6 3.16 13.15 3.31
C GLY A 6 2.33 11.94 2.86
N LEU A 7 2.72 11.24 1.79
CA LEU A 7 2.05 10.04 1.31
C LEU A 7 2.68 8.76 1.86
N ARG A 8 1.84 7.73 2.00
CA ARG A 8 2.27 6.39 2.42
C ARG A 8 1.37 5.33 1.80
N ILE A 9 1.98 4.22 1.38
CA ILE A 9 1.23 3.10 0.81
C ILE A 9 0.58 2.26 1.92
N ALA A 10 -0.66 1.84 1.66
CA ALA A 10 -1.36 0.88 2.49
C ALA A 10 -2.13 -0.12 1.63
N GLN A 11 -2.30 -1.34 2.15
CA GLN A 11 -3.22 -2.33 1.60
C GLN A 11 -4.58 -2.15 2.28
N VAL A 12 -5.62 -1.81 1.51
CA VAL A 12 -7.01 -1.84 1.98
C VAL A 12 -7.44 -3.29 2.15
N ARG A 13 -8.02 -3.63 3.30
CA ARG A 13 -8.49 -4.98 3.63
C ARG A 13 -10.01 -5.06 3.76
N ALA A 14 -10.65 -3.96 4.14
CA ALA A 14 -12.09 -3.84 4.20
C ALA A 14 -12.47 -2.35 4.10
N ILE A 15 -13.61 -2.08 3.47
CA ILE A 15 -14.30 -0.78 3.51
C ILE A 15 -15.66 -1.04 4.16
N PHE A 16 -16.03 -0.22 5.14
CA PHE A 16 -17.21 -0.46 5.96
C PHE A 16 -17.78 0.83 6.54
N SER A 17 -19.06 0.79 6.88
CA SER A 17 -19.72 1.81 7.70
C SER A 17 -19.93 1.26 9.11
N LEU A 18 -19.78 2.12 10.12
CA LEU A 18 -20.12 1.73 11.48
C LEU A 18 -21.63 1.84 11.70
N PRO A 19 -22.22 0.95 12.51
CA PRO A 19 -23.57 1.15 13.02
C PRO A 19 -23.69 2.51 13.71
N SER A 20 -24.84 3.18 13.56
CA SER A 20 -25.06 4.55 14.03
C SER A 20 -24.79 4.77 15.51
N HIS A 21 -24.97 3.74 16.34
CA HIS A 21 -24.69 3.79 17.78
C HIS A 21 -23.19 3.83 18.14
N TYR A 22 -22.29 3.53 17.20
CA TYR A 22 -20.85 3.69 17.37
C TYR A 22 -20.32 5.02 16.80
N GLY A 23 -21.21 5.88 16.30
CA GLY A 23 -20.89 7.16 15.69
C GLY A 23 -21.42 7.29 14.26
N SER A 24 -21.56 8.53 13.81
CA SER A 24 -21.93 8.86 12.45
C SER A 24 -20.72 9.47 11.74
N TYR A 25 -20.38 8.92 10.58
CA TYR A 25 -19.25 9.35 9.76
C TYR A 25 -19.77 9.73 8.38
N THR A 26 -19.35 10.89 7.88
CA THR A 26 -19.74 11.39 6.54
C THR A 26 -19.30 10.44 5.43
N HIS A 27 -18.15 9.80 5.62
CA HIS A 27 -17.55 8.88 4.66
C HIS A 27 -17.37 7.48 5.26
N PRO A 28 -17.39 6.42 4.45
CA PRO A 28 -17.02 5.07 4.89
C PRO A 28 -15.62 5.05 5.52
N LEU A 29 -15.38 4.03 6.34
CA LEU A 29 -14.09 3.76 6.93
C LEU A 29 -13.39 2.62 6.17
N ALA A 30 -12.06 2.63 6.18
CA ALA A 30 -11.23 1.57 5.62
C ALA A 30 -10.30 1.00 6.69
N TYR A 31 -10.30 -0.32 6.83
CA TYR A 31 -9.26 -1.03 7.57
C TYR A 31 -8.08 -1.28 6.63
N ILE A 32 -6.93 -0.73 7.00
CA ILE A 32 -5.73 -0.73 6.17
C ILE A 32 -4.54 -1.34 6.90
N LYS A 33 -3.61 -1.92 6.12
CA LYS A 33 -2.29 -2.36 6.60
C LYS A 33 -1.20 -1.55 5.92
N TRP A 34 -0.40 -0.85 6.71
CA TRP A 34 0.63 0.05 6.21
C TRP A 34 1.84 -0.68 5.63
N PHE A 35 2.41 -0.13 4.56
CA PHE A 35 3.79 -0.37 4.14
C PHE A 35 4.74 0.62 4.81
N THR A 36 6.05 0.45 4.69
CA THR A 36 7.03 1.45 5.17
C THR A 36 6.91 2.77 4.43
N CYS A 37 7.40 3.86 5.03
CA CYS A 37 7.50 5.14 4.36
C CYS A 37 8.42 5.06 3.13
N PHE A 38 8.24 5.98 2.19
CA PHE A 38 9.13 6.11 1.05
C PHE A 38 10.51 6.55 1.49
N ASN A 39 11.52 5.79 1.07
CA ASN A 39 12.94 6.12 1.27
C ASN A 39 13.52 6.68 -0.04
N GLN A 40 14.84 6.62 -0.21
CA GLN A 40 15.45 6.99 -1.49
C GLN A 40 15.01 6.03 -2.61
N PRO A 41 14.70 6.55 -3.81
CA PRO A 41 14.40 5.71 -4.95
C PRO A 41 15.65 4.98 -5.43
N GLU A 42 15.45 3.81 -6.05
CA GLU A 42 16.52 3.06 -6.71
C GLU A 42 17.09 3.87 -7.88
N PRO A 43 18.42 4.09 -7.95
CA PRO A 43 19.00 5.01 -8.94
C PRO A 43 18.73 4.65 -10.41
N ALA A 44 18.62 3.35 -10.72
CA ALA A 44 18.46 2.88 -12.09
C ALA A 44 17.03 3.04 -12.64
N THR A 45 16.02 2.87 -11.77
CA THR A 45 14.60 2.82 -12.18
C THR A 45 13.79 4.01 -11.67
N GLY A 46 14.27 4.71 -10.65
CA GLY A 46 13.48 5.70 -9.91
C GLY A 46 12.40 5.08 -9.01
N PHE A 47 12.30 3.74 -8.91
CA PHE A 47 11.28 3.07 -8.12
C PHE A 47 11.59 3.10 -6.64
N TYR A 48 10.55 3.09 -5.81
CA TYR A 48 10.70 3.02 -4.37
C TYR A 48 10.58 1.57 -3.89
N THR A 49 11.53 1.12 -3.08
CA THR A 49 11.39 -0.18 -2.40
C THR A 49 10.63 0.01 -1.08
N VAL A 50 9.54 -0.71 -0.90
CA VAL A 50 8.75 -0.73 0.34
C VAL A 50 8.53 -2.16 0.83
N HIS A 51 8.23 -2.32 2.12
CA HIS A 51 7.82 -3.59 2.70
C HIS A 51 6.71 -3.37 3.74
N ARG A 52 6.08 -4.43 4.21
CA ARG A 52 5.00 -4.32 5.20
C ARG A 52 5.52 -3.76 6.51
N SER A 53 4.88 -2.71 7.01
CA SER A 53 5.25 -2.10 8.30
C SER A 53 4.77 -2.99 9.46
N SER A 54 5.62 -3.14 10.47
CA SER A 54 5.27 -3.75 11.74
C SER A 54 5.38 -2.73 12.88
N ARG A 55 4.59 -2.92 13.93
CA ARG A 55 4.67 -2.21 15.21
C ARG A 55 4.45 -3.23 16.32
N SER A 56 5.38 -3.32 17.26
CA SER A 56 5.33 -4.29 18.37
C SER A 56 5.07 -5.74 17.89
N GLN A 57 5.85 -6.20 16.91
CA GLN A 57 5.75 -7.54 16.30
C GLN A 57 4.40 -7.86 15.60
N ARG A 58 3.53 -6.86 15.39
CA ARG A 58 2.27 -7.02 14.65
C ARG A 58 2.23 -6.14 13.41
N ARG A 59 1.38 -6.48 12.44
CA ARG A 59 1.16 -5.64 11.25
C ARG A 59 0.68 -4.26 11.71
N ASN A 60 1.35 -3.22 11.24
CA ASN A 60 0.94 -1.85 11.50
C ASN A 60 -0.34 -1.57 10.70
N ALA A 61 -1.46 -1.49 11.40
CA ALA A 61 -2.78 -1.35 10.81
C ALA A 61 -3.52 -0.17 11.44
N ALA A 62 -4.47 0.38 10.69
CA ALA A 62 -5.30 1.50 11.13
C ALA A 62 -6.69 1.40 10.52
N VAL A 63 -7.64 2.11 11.14
CA VAL A 63 -8.91 2.47 10.53
C VAL A 63 -8.83 3.93 10.14
N VAL A 64 -9.11 4.25 8.88
CA VAL A 64 -9.07 5.62 8.35
C VAL A 64 -10.36 5.92 7.60
N SER A 65 -10.77 7.19 7.54
CA SER A 65 -11.81 7.61 6.58
C SER A 65 -11.31 7.40 5.15
N VAL A 66 -12.17 6.93 4.25
CA VAL A 66 -11.81 6.72 2.83
C VAL A 66 -11.42 8.02 2.13
N GLU A 67 -11.84 9.18 2.64
CA GLU A 67 -11.45 10.49 2.09
C GLU A 67 -9.93 10.75 2.15
N HIS A 68 -9.21 10.06 3.04
CA HIS A 68 -7.76 10.14 3.15
C HIS A 68 -7.04 9.23 2.15
N ILE A 69 -7.76 8.41 1.37
CA ILE A 69 -7.19 7.56 0.33
C ILE A 69 -7.11 8.40 -0.95
N VAL A 70 -5.88 8.77 -1.31
CA VAL A 70 -5.64 9.64 -2.46
C VAL A 70 -5.93 8.93 -3.79
N ARG A 71 -5.38 7.72 -3.98
CA ARG A 71 -5.54 6.90 -5.19
C ARG A 71 -5.01 5.49 -5.00
N THR A 72 -5.36 4.59 -5.92
CA THR A 72 -4.71 3.29 -6.07
C THR A 72 -3.27 3.45 -6.56
N CYS A 73 -2.42 2.47 -6.27
CA CYS A 73 -1.04 2.44 -6.74
C CYS A 73 -0.63 1.03 -7.17
N HIS A 74 0.35 0.94 -8.06
CA HIS A 74 0.88 -0.34 -8.52
C HIS A 74 2.08 -0.78 -7.67
N LEU A 75 1.97 -1.96 -7.06
CA LEU A 75 3.05 -2.63 -6.34
C LEU A 75 3.44 -3.91 -7.08
N MET A 76 4.74 -4.06 -7.32
CA MET A 76 5.32 -5.27 -7.91
C MET A 76 6.17 -6.00 -6.88
N GLY A 77 5.99 -7.31 -6.73
CA GLY A 77 6.84 -8.11 -5.85
C GLY A 77 8.30 -8.01 -6.28
N LYS A 78 9.20 -7.63 -5.36
CA LYS A 78 10.63 -7.55 -5.63
C LYS A 78 11.25 -8.94 -5.45
N CYS A 79 11.61 -9.58 -6.56
CA CYS A 79 12.35 -10.83 -6.56
C CYS A 79 13.86 -10.57 -6.48
N GLY A 80 14.60 -11.57 -5.99
CA GLY A 80 16.06 -11.61 -6.10
C GLY A 80 16.49 -12.15 -7.47
N LYS A 81 17.53 -12.97 -7.48
CA LYS A 81 18.05 -13.63 -8.70
C LYS A 81 17.04 -14.55 -9.39
N GLN A 82 16.07 -15.06 -8.64
CA GLN A 82 15.01 -15.92 -9.15
C GLN A 82 13.66 -15.43 -8.61
N ILE A 83 12.65 -15.46 -9.49
CA ILE A 83 11.26 -15.24 -9.12
C ILE A 83 10.76 -16.49 -8.42
N ASP A 84 10.09 -16.33 -7.27
CA ASP A 84 9.43 -17.45 -6.61
C ASP A 84 8.26 -17.92 -7.49
N ARG A 85 8.36 -19.16 -7.98
CA ARG A 85 7.37 -19.78 -8.87
C ARG A 85 6.00 -19.97 -8.22
N LYS A 86 5.92 -19.85 -6.88
CA LYS A 86 4.64 -19.89 -6.16
C LYS A 86 3.88 -18.56 -6.25
N TRP A 87 4.53 -17.49 -6.70
CA TRP A 87 3.87 -16.19 -6.82
C TRP A 87 2.81 -16.25 -7.92
N THR A 88 1.59 -15.90 -7.53
CA THR A 88 0.47 -15.66 -8.43
C THR A 88 0.05 -14.20 -8.29
N MET A 89 -0.76 -13.70 -9.23
CA MET A 89 -1.34 -12.36 -9.12
C MET A 89 -2.11 -12.20 -7.80
N ASP A 90 -2.77 -13.26 -7.33
CA ASP A 90 -3.60 -13.22 -6.13
C ASP A 90 -2.78 -13.23 -4.83
N ASN A 91 -1.62 -13.91 -4.82
CA ASN A 91 -0.88 -14.13 -3.58
C ASN A 91 0.37 -13.25 -3.45
N VAL A 92 0.90 -12.69 -4.53
CA VAL A 92 2.21 -12.01 -4.51
C VAL A 92 2.21 -10.84 -3.53
N ILE A 93 1.07 -10.15 -3.39
CA ILE A 93 0.93 -9.04 -2.44
C ILE A 93 1.14 -9.51 -1.00
N ASP A 94 0.71 -10.72 -0.64
CA ASP A 94 0.82 -11.29 0.70
C ASP A 94 2.11 -12.12 0.88
N ALA A 95 2.65 -12.71 -0.20
CA ALA A 95 3.82 -13.60 -0.17
C ALA A 95 5.17 -12.85 -0.27
N ALA A 96 5.26 -11.79 -1.08
CA ALA A 96 6.52 -11.09 -1.28
C ALA A 96 6.93 -10.30 -0.02
N THR A 97 8.23 -10.28 0.25
CA THR A 97 8.79 -9.53 1.41
C THR A 97 8.95 -8.05 1.09
N TYR A 98 9.40 -7.75 -0.13
CA TYR A 98 9.67 -6.40 -0.61
C TYR A 98 8.89 -6.15 -1.89
N PHE A 99 8.59 -4.88 -2.14
CA PHE A 99 7.83 -4.44 -3.29
C PHE A 99 8.49 -3.23 -3.93
N TYR A 100 8.43 -3.16 -5.24
CA TYR A 100 8.69 -1.95 -5.99
C TYR A 100 7.38 -1.17 -6.17
N PHE A 101 7.39 0.09 -5.75
CA PHE A 101 6.39 1.08 -6.12
C PHE A 101 6.90 1.89 -7.31
N ASN A 102 6.11 1.89 -8.38
CA ASN A 102 6.36 2.68 -9.56
C ASN A 102 5.65 4.05 -9.43
N PRO A 103 6.37 5.17 -9.26
CA PRO A 103 5.76 6.49 -9.11
C PRO A 103 5.18 7.06 -10.41
N TYR A 104 5.42 6.42 -11.56
CA TYR A 104 5.05 6.90 -12.88
C TYR A 104 3.75 6.28 -13.42
N ILE A 105 3.20 5.27 -12.74
CA ILE A 105 1.98 4.58 -13.15
C ILE A 105 0.95 4.66 -12.03
N ASP A 106 -0.22 5.21 -12.34
CA ASP A 106 -1.45 4.93 -11.62
C ASP A 106 -2.47 4.24 -12.53
N VAL A 107 -3.56 3.74 -11.93
CA VAL A 107 -4.62 3.01 -12.65
C VAL A 107 -5.31 3.90 -13.70
N ASP A 108 -5.35 5.22 -13.47
CA ASP A 108 -5.97 6.18 -14.38
C ASP A 108 -5.05 6.55 -15.56
N THR A 109 -3.77 6.17 -15.51
CA THR A 109 -2.78 6.48 -16.56
C THR A 109 -3.07 5.75 -17.88
N PHE A 110 -3.84 4.65 -17.84
CA PHE A 110 -4.19 3.84 -19.02
C PHE A 110 -5.70 3.63 -19.19
N SER A 111 -6.52 4.44 -18.52
CA SER A 111 -7.99 4.38 -18.57
C SER A 111 -8.58 5.38 -19.56
#